data_AF-A0A956TMJ4-F1
#
_entry.id   AF-A0A956TMJ4-F1
#
_cell.length_a   1.000
_cell.length_b   1.000
_cell.length_c   1.000
_cell.angle_alpha   90.00
_cell.angle_beta   90.00
_cell.angle_gamma   90.00
#
_symmetry.space_group_name_H-M   'P 1'
#
loop_
_entity.id
_entity.type
_entity.pdbx_description
1 polymer ?
#
loop_
_entity_poly.entity_id
_entity_poly.type
_entity_poly.pdbx_seq_one_letter_code
_entity_poly.pdbx_strand_id
1 'polypeptide(L)'
;MSRNRFSTADYPALLGVTGICRAEDRDIWRLLVSPITKGLLGPIVERADPRVMETLKGLFDGDEVSNLNDHRLYGGQDGFVRFPYVHNFYRTTNGAFIVKRDLVKVEVLCWFGDVMKGRGELILKAALRDRRFDGTRRANDTALLDYRYDDPVFHKRLSETLNSVEISIYAYMPGSRIADIMGDTELESFVRFPFRYVGKPDEFAKYFDAIWKSKRAPGQYAVPIPDVSDSVLEGFAAIAAKCGYDLIEAAPSHYHVCRWVLSHGYSFRYPSDKDIFERLSQGLEAIRKAGHPLTRAQQSWVCIMQSMSPEAIPAHLNMGGPQWPQDNISDRCLWLYKPISKRASEGFEPDKA
;
A
#
# COMPACT_ATOMS: atom_id res chain seq x y z
N MET A 1 26.76 -1.93 48.33
CA MET A 1 26.62 -1.17 47.07
C MET A 1 25.21 -1.36 46.54
N SER A 2 24.37 -0.34 46.67
CA SER A 2 22.98 -0.34 46.18
C SER A 2 22.97 -0.45 44.66
N ARG A 3 22.48 -1.57 44.11
CA ARG A 3 22.13 -1.68 42.69
C ARG A 3 21.12 -0.57 42.39
N ASN A 4 21.44 0.32 41.46
CA ASN A 4 20.53 1.36 40.99
C ASN A 4 19.16 0.74 40.69
N ARG A 5 18.12 1.19 41.41
CA ARG A 5 16.71 0.74 41.27
C ARG A 5 15.96 1.48 40.17
N PHE A 6 16.64 2.34 39.41
CA PHE A 6 16.01 3.13 38.35
C PHE A 6 15.95 2.32 37.06
N SER A 7 14.76 2.25 36.46
CA SER A 7 14.58 1.63 35.14
C SER A 7 15.17 2.52 34.05
N THR A 8 16.04 1.96 33.23
CA THR A 8 16.43 2.54 31.95
C THR A 8 15.28 2.32 30.97
N ALA A 9 14.62 3.40 30.54
CA ALA A 9 13.57 3.33 29.52
C ALA A 9 14.00 4.10 28.27
N ASP A 10 13.79 3.51 27.09
CA ASP A 10 13.96 4.19 25.81
C ASP A 10 12.68 5.00 25.53
N TYR A 11 12.60 6.19 26.13
CA TYR A 11 11.43 7.05 25.99
C TYR A 11 11.12 7.43 24.54
N PRO A 12 12.08 7.75 23.65
CA PRO A 12 11.78 7.93 22.22
C PRO A 12 11.10 6.72 21.58
N ALA A 13 11.54 5.49 21.89
CA ALA A 13 10.87 4.28 21.41
C ALA A 13 9.47 4.11 22.05
N LEU A 14 9.31 4.46 23.32
CA LEU A 14 8.02 4.43 24.02
C LEU A 14 7.05 5.50 23.53
N LEU A 15 7.53 6.68 23.16
CA LEU A 15 6.77 7.81 22.63
C LEU A 15 6.53 7.69 21.12
N GLY A 16 7.25 6.79 20.45
CA GLY A 16 6.85 6.22 19.17
C GLY A 16 7.59 6.72 17.95
N VAL A 17 8.69 7.49 18.07
CA VAL A 17 9.50 7.81 16.89
C VAL A 17 10.23 6.56 16.44
N THR A 18 9.76 5.95 15.35
CA THR A 18 10.29 4.68 14.86
C THR A 18 11.51 4.87 13.98
N GLY A 19 12.25 3.79 13.75
CA GLY A 19 13.47 3.81 12.95
C GLY A 19 13.21 4.28 11.52
N ILE A 20 12.04 3.95 10.96
CA ILE A 20 11.74 4.28 9.56
C ILE A 20 11.54 5.78 9.33
N CYS A 21 11.06 6.51 10.33
CA CYS A 21 10.89 7.96 10.24
C CYS A 21 12.24 8.72 10.25
N ARG A 22 13.36 8.00 10.44
CA ARG A 22 14.73 8.52 10.29
C ARG A 22 15.32 8.27 8.90
N ALA A 23 14.57 7.67 7.97
CA ALA A 23 15.02 7.48 6.60
C ALA A 23 15.38 8.83 5.95
N GLU A 24 16.53 8.87 5.28
CA GLU A 24 17.00 10.07 4.59
C GLU A 24 16.22 10.30 3.28
N ASP A 25 15.80 11.54 3.02
CA ASP A 25 15.10 11.91 1.79
C ASP A 25 15.92 11.63 0.53
N ARG A 26 17.24 11.70 0.64
CA ARG A 26 18.16 11.31 -0.45
C ARG A 26 18.04 9.82 -0.78
N ASP A 27 17.98 8.96 0.24
CA ASP A 27 17.85 7.51 0.02
C ASP A 27 16.46 7.18 -0.52
N ILE A 28 15.42 7.85 -0.01
CA ILE A 28 14.05 7.75 -0.53
C ILE A 28 14.00 8.13 -2.00
N TRP A 29 14.52 9.31 -2.37
CA TRP A 29 14.59 9.75 -3.75
C TRP A 29 15.38 8.76 -4.61
N ARG A 30 16.52 8.28 -4.13
CA ARG A 30 17.36 7.35 -4.90
C ARG A 30 16.67 6.00 -5.13
N LEU A 31 16.06 5.43 -4.11
CA LEU A 31 15.65 4.02 -4.07
C LEU A 31 14.15 3.77 -4.29
N LEU A 32 13.28 4.71 -3.93
CA LEU A 32 11.82 4.55 -4.07
C LEU A 32 11.24 5.28 -5.29
N VAL A 33 11.92 6.31 -5.79
CA VAL A 33 11.47 7.03 -6.98
C VAL A 33 12.18 6.44 -8.20
N SER A 34 11.43 5.78 -9.08
CA SER A 34 11.99 5.09 -10.25
C SER A 34 12.61 6.06 -11.27
N PRO A 35 13.55 5.61 -12.12
CA PRO A 35 14.10 6.43 -13.20
C PRO A 35 13.06 7.13 -14.07
N ILE A 36 11.99 6.45 -14.50
CA ILE A 36 10.91 7.06 -15.29
C ILE A 36 10.18 8.12 -14.45
N THR A 37 9.88 7.84 -13.19
CA THR A 37 9.22 8.84 -12.31
C THR A 37 10.09 10.08 -12.15
N LYS A 38 11.41 9.93 -11.96
CA LYS A 38 12.37 11.04 -11.93
C LYS A 38 12.40 11.80 -13.26
N GLY A 39 12.36 11.08 -14.38
CA GLY A 39 12.30 11.67 -15.72
C GLY A 39 11.05 12.51 -15.95
N LEU A 40 9.88 12.02 -15.50
CA LEU A 40 8.62 12.76 -15.56
C LEU A 40 8.68 14.04 -14.72
N LEU A 41 9.17 13.94 -13.48
CA LEU A 41 9.27 15.08 -12.56
C LEU A 41 10.34 16.11 -12.97
N GLY A 42 11.42 15.65 -13.61
CA GLY A 42 12.62 16.45 -13.85
C GLY A 42 13.46 16.67 -12.57
N PRO A 43 14.57 17.41 -12.66
CA PRO A 43 15.44 17.68 -11.51
C PRO A 43 14.71 18.50 -10.44
N ILE A 44 15.14 18.32 -9.18
CA ILE A 44 14.75 19.18 -8.06
C ILE A 44 15.40 20.55 -8.28
N VAL A 45 14.59 21.60 -8.33
CA VAL A 45 15.01 22.98 -8.60
C VAL A 45 14.93 23.86 -7.36
N GLU A 46 14.14 23.45 -6.36
CA GLU A 46 13.98 24.18 -5.11
C GLU A 46 13.63 23.23 -3.98
N ARG A 47 14.08 23.56 -2.78
CA ARG A 47 13.77 22.85 -1.54
C ARG A 47 13.23 23.85 -0.53
N ALA A 48 12.05 23.59 0.02
CA ALA A 48 11.55 24.31 1.17
C ALA A 48 12.13 23.73 2.47
N ASP A 49 12.19 24.54 3.53
CA ASP A 49 12.55 24.02 4.85
C ASP A 49 11.49 23.03 5.35
N PRO A 50 11.89 21.96 6.07
CA PRO A 50 10.94 21.06 6.73
C PRO A 50 9.93 21.80 7.59
N ARG A 51 8.65 21.46 7.46
CA ARG A 51 7.56 22.07 8.23
C ARG A 51 6.88 21.04 9.11
N VAL A 52 6.66 21.36 10.38
CA VAL A 52 5.71 20.62 11.20
C VAL A 52 4.31 21.10 10.83
N MET A 53 3.43 20.15 10.52
CA MET A 53 2.06 20.37 10.10
C MET A 53 1.11 19.80 11.15
N GLU A 54 0.13 20.61 11.53
CA GLU A 54 -0.90 20.27 12.53
C GLU A 54 -2.30 20.27 11.90
N THR A 55 -2.39 20.37 10.57
CA THR A 55 -3.64 20.50 9.81
C THR A 55 -3.88 19.31 8.90
N LEU A 56 -5.17 19.03 8.64
CA LEU A 56 -5.58 18.09 7.60
C LEU A 56 -5.23 18.59 6.20
N LYS A 57 -5.32 19.91 6.00
CA LYS A 57 -4.90 20.56 4.75
C LYS A 57 -3.39 20.42 4.57
N GLY A 58 -2.98 20.06 3.36
CA GLY A 58 -1.60 20.10 2.91
C GLY A 58 -1.14 21.49 2.50
N LEU A 59 -0.09 21.55 1.69
CA LEU A 59 0.43 22.82 1.16
C LEU A 59 -0.35 23.33 -0.08
N PHE A 60 -1.10 22.45 -0.74
CA PHE A 60 -1.92 22.73 -1.91
C PHE A 60 -3.08 21.72 -1.98
N ASP A 61 -4.05 21.97 -2.86
CA ASP A 61 -5.22 21.10 -3.05
C ASP A 61 -4.79 19.70 -3.55
N GLY A 62 -5.22 18.64 -2.86
CA GLY A 62 -4.81 17.27 -3.13
C GLY A 62 -3.66 16.76 -2.23
N ASP A 63 -2.96 17.65 -1.52
CA ASP A 63 -1.89 17.30 -0.58
C ASP A 63 -2.40 17.04 0.86
N GLU A 64 -3.68 16.73 1.02
CA GLU A 64 -4.26 16.47 2.34
C GLU A 64 -3.70 15.19 2.98
N VAL A 65 -3.85 15.08 4.30
CA VAL A 65 -3.66 13.84 5.05
C VAL A 65 -5.02 13.26 5.45
N SER A 66 -5.08 11.97 5.75
CA SER A 66 -6.34 11.31 6.07
C SER A 66 -6.80 11.64 7.50
N ASN A 67 -8.12 11.73 7.72
CA ASN A 67 -8.71 11.84 9.06
C ASN A 67 -9.38 10.51 9.49
N LEU A 68 -8.85 9.38 9.03
CA LEU A 68 -9.51 8.07 9.18
C LEU A 68 -9.64 7.59 10.63
N ASN A 69 -8.91 8.21 11.55
CA ASN A 69 -8.94 7.89 12.97
C ASN A 69 -9.87 8.78 13.81
N ASP A 70 -10.51 9.82 13.23
CA ASP A 70 -11.42 10.79 13.91
C ASP A 70 -10.89 11.30 15.25
N HIS A 71 -9.56 11.26 15.42
CA HIS A 71 -8.90 11.66 16.65
C HIS A 71 -8.69 13.17 16.58
N ARG A 72 -9.77 13.92 16.73
CA ARG A 72 -9.73 15.38 16.90
C ARG A 72 -8.78 15.71 18.06
N LEU A 73 -8.00 16.79 17.93
CA LEU A 73 -7.22 17.32 19.06
C LEU A 73 -8.14 17.49 20.28
N TYR A 74 -7.58 17.33 21.49
CA TYR A 74 -8.27 17.64 22.74
C TYR A 74 -9.03 18.97 22.59
N GLY A 75 -10.37 18.91 22.52
CA GLY A 75 -11.23 20.08 22.26
C GLY A 75 -12.12 20.01 21.01
N GLY A 76 -12.02 18.97 20.16
CA GLY A 76 -13.01 18.71 19.10
C GLY A 76 -12.95 19.65 17.89
N GLN A 77 -11.83 20.36 17.70
CA GLN A 77 -11.65 21.28 16.57
C GLN A 77 -11.49 20.52 15.25
N ASP A 78 -12.32 20.87 14.28
CA ASP A 78 -12.26 20.33 12.92
C ASP A 78 -11.07 20.91 12.14
N GLY A 79 -10.53 20.16 11.18
CA GLY A 79 -9.45 20.63 10.30
C GLY A 79 -8.03 20.43 10.81
N PHE A 80 -7.86 19.96 12.05
CA PHE A 80 -6.55 19.69 12.67
C PHE A 80 -6.28 18.20 12.86
N VAL A 81 -5.01 17.82 12.83
CA VAL A 81 -4.56 16.47 13.18
C VAL A 81 -4.11 16.42 14.64
N ARG A 82 -4.47 15.34 15.35
CA ARG A 82 -3.95 15.09 16.70
C ARG A 82 -2.47 14.73 16.72
N PHE A 83 -1.98 14.10 15.66
CA PHE A 83 -0.57 13.70 15.53
C PHE A 83 0.08 14.56 14.46
N PRO A 84 0.88 15.57 14.85
CA PRO A 84 1.61 16.39 13.89
C PRO A 84 2.53 15.52 13.03
N TYR A 85 2.73 15.96 11.80
CA TYR A 85 3.64 15.31 10.86
C TYR A 85 4.62 16.33 10.29
N VAL A 86 5.79 15.86 9.88
CA VAL A 86 6.77 16.66 9.17
C VAL A 86 6.50 16.55 7.67
N HIS A 87 6.46 17.68 7.00
CA HIS A 87 6.29 17.81 5.56
C HIS A 87 7.56 18.39 4.95
N ASN A 88 8.20 17.62 4.08
CA ASN A 88 9.34 18.04 3.29
C ASN A 88 8.90 18.20 1.84
N PHE A 89 9.03 19.42 1.31
CA PHE A 89 8.61 19.78 -0.03
C PHE A 89 9.82 20.11 -0.92
N TYR A 90 9.92 19.40 -2.04
CA TYR A 90 10.93 19.61 -3.07
C TYR A 90 10.22 19.92 -4.39
N ARG A 91 10.39 21.14 -4.90
CA ARG A 91 9.88 21.49 -6.24
C ARG A 91 10.78 20.88 -7.29
N THR A 92 10.19 20.18 -8.25
CA THR A 92 10.89 19.69 -9.42
C THR A 92 10.54 20.55 -10.64
N THR A 93 11.22 20.33 -11.76
CA THR A 93 10.98 21.13 -12.98
C THR A 93 9.53 21.00 -13.47
N ASN A 94 8.96 19.80 -13.38
CA ASN A 94 7.64 19.47 -13.90
C ASN A 94 6.63 19.09 -12.79
N GLY A 95 6.91 19.41 -11.53
CA GLY A 95 6.11 18.87 -10.44
C GLY A 95 6.65 19.10 -9.03
N ALA A 96 6.35 18.17 -8.14
CA ALA A 96 6.84 18.15 -6.77
C ALA A 96 7.15 16.73 -6.29
N PHE A 97 8.21 16.61 -5.50
CA PHE A 97 8.53 15.45 -4.69
C PHE A 97 8.31 15.83 -3.22
N ILE A 98 7.50 15.06 -2.53
CA ILE A 98 7.07 15.35 -1.16
C ILE A 98 7.34 14.13 -0.31
N VAL A 99 7.87 14.36 0.89
CA VAL A 99 7.99 13.32 1.91
C VAL A 99 7.30 13.80 3.17
N LYS A 100 6.22 13.12 3.56
CA LYS A 100 5.54 13.27 4.84
C LYS A 100 6.01 12.19 5.79
N ARG A 101 6.26 12.51 7.05
CA ARG A 101 6.52 11.49 8.08
C ARG A 101 5.97 11.92 9.42
N ASP A 102 5.46 10.98 10.17
CA ASP A 102 5.08 11.18 11.56
C ASP A 102 5.92 10.28 12.47
N LEU A 103 5.35 9.81 13.57
CA LEU A 103 6.04 8.95 14.52
C LEU A 103 6.28 7.54 13.96
N VAL A 104 5.35 7.00 13.15
CA VAL A 104 5.33 5.57 12.79
C VAL A 104 5.37 5.31 11.29
N LYS A 105 5.05 6.30 10.46
CA LYS A 105 4.96 6.17 9.00
C LYS A 105 5.77 7.23 8.28
N VAL A 106 6.39 6.83 7.16
CA VAL A 106 6.86 7.74 6.11
C VAL A 106 6.06 7.50 4.83
N GLU A 107 5.60 8.58 4.22
CA GLU A 107 4.85 8.60 2.97
C GLU A 107 5.53 9.53 1.97
N VAL A 108 5.65 9.04 0.74
CA VAL A 108 6.40 9.64 -0.36
C VAL A 108 5.42 9.88 -1.50
N LEU A 109 5.30 11.12 -1.93
CA LEU A 109 4.33 11.54 -2.94
C LEU A 109 5.07 12.26 -4.06
N CYS A 110 4.87 11.81 -5.30
CA CYS A 110 5.37 12.45 -6.50
C CYS A 110 4.19 12.99 -7.30
N TRP A 111 4.17 14.30 -7.47
CA TRP A 111 3.12 15.01 -8.18
C TRP A 111 3.67 15.57 -9.48
N PHE A 112 3.01 15.29 -10.60
CA PHE A 112 3.33 15.83 -11.91
C PHE A 112 2.38 16.99 -12.25
N GLY A 113 2.90 18.08 -12.83
CA GLY A 113 2.15 19.28 -13.16
C GLY A 113 2.30 20.42 -12.14
N ASP A 114 1.52 21.47 -12.31
CA ASP A 114 1.61 22.70 -11.52
C ASP A 114 0.78 22.58 -10.23
N VAL A 115 1.37 21.93 -9.22
CA VAL A 115 0.72 21.61 -7.93
C VAL A 115 0.19 22.85 -7.21
N MET A 116 0.93 23.97 -7.26
CA MET A 116 0.55 25.20 -6.56
C MET A 116 -0.63 25.92 -7.22
N LYS A 117 -1.00 25.52 -8.44
CA LYS A 117 -2.20 26.02 -9.14
C LYS A 117 -3.30 24.97 -9.24
N GLY A 118 -3.24 23.90 -8.45
CA GLY A 118 -4.25 22.84 -8.44
C GLY A 118 -4.29 22.02 -9.73
N ARG A 119 -3.20 22.02 -10.52
CA ARG A 119 -3.06 21.22 -11.76
C ARG A 119 -2.06 20.08 -11.59
N GLY A 120 -1.87 19.62 -10.37
CA GLY A 120 -1.01 18.50 -10.02
C GLY A 120 -1.76 17.18 -10.09
N GLU A 121 -1.10 16.15 -10.61
CA GLU A 121 -1.56 14.77 -10.61
C GLU A 121 -0.59 13.91 -9.80
N LEU A 122 -1.09 13.16 -8.82
CA LEU A 122 -0.29 12.23 -8.04
C LEU A 122 0.08 11.01 -8.91
N ILE A 123 1.34 10.94 -9.34
CA ILE A 123 1.84 9.88 -10.21
C ILE A 123 2.55 8.75 -9.46
N LEU A 124 3.01 8.99 -8.22
CA LEU A 124 3.54 7.94 -7.35
C LEU A 124 3.23 8.25 -5.89
N LYS A 125 2.73 7.23 -5.17
CA LYS A 125 2.65 7.17 -3.71
C LYS A 125 3.38 5.92 -3.24
N ALA A 126 4.40 6.09 -2.41
CA ALA A 126 5.12 5.01 -1.75
C ALA A 126 5.13 5.25 -0.24
N ALA A 127 4.96 4.22 0.59
CA ALA A 127 5.00 4.39 2.03
C ALA A 127 5.61 3.20 2.75
N LEU A 128 6.19 3.49 3.92
CA LEU A 128 6.67 2.50 4.88
C LEU A 128 6.05 2.81 6.25
N ARG A 129 5.37 1.84 6.88
CA ARG A 129 4.82 1.98 8.24
C ARG A 129 5.40 0.94 9.18
N ASP A 130 5.91 1.38 10.33
CA ASP A 130 6.28 0.48 11.42
C ASP A 130 5.05 -0.25 11.98
N ARG A 131 5.15 -1.57 12.14
CA ARG A 131 4.04 -2.43 12.56
C ARG A 131 4.03 -2.79 14.04
N ARG A 132 4.91 -2.22 14.86
CA ARG A 132 5.08 -2.61 16.28
C ARG A 132 3.85 -2.40 17.15
N PHE A 133 2.90 -1.58 16.69
CA PHE A 133 1.67 -1.26 17.42
C PHE A 133 0.42 -1.93 16.86
N ASP A 134 0.54 -2.67 15.75
CA ASP A 134 -0.61 -3.29 15.10
C ASP A 134 -1.39 -4.21 16.03
N GLY A 135 -2.71 -4.24 15.86
CA GLY A 135 -3.63 -4.93 16.76
C GLY A 135 -3.89 -4.19 18.06
N THR A 136 -3.46 -2.93 18.17
CA THR A 136 -3.74 -2.05 19.31
C THR A 136 -4.24 -0.70 18.81
N ARG A 137 -4.97 0.04 19.66
CA ARG A 137 -5.44 1.40 19.32
C ARG A 137 -4.32 2.33 18.86
N ARG A 138 -3.11 2.13 19.37
CA ARG A 138 -1.93 2.93 19.02
C ARG A 138 -1.48 2.75 17.57
N ALA A 139 -1.87 1.66 16.89
CA ALA A 139 -1.60 1.49 15.46
C ALA A 139 -2.22 2.61 14.61
N ASN A 140 -3.31 3.21 15.11
CA ASN A 140 -4.02 4.31 14.46
C ASN A 140 -3.55 5.69 14.94
N ASP A 141 -2.53 5.78 15.80
CA ASP A 141 -1.97 7.05 16.30
C ASP A 141 -1.01 7.69 15.26
N THR A 142 -1.54 7.95 14.07
CA THR A 142 -0.83 8.48 12.90
C THR A 142 -1.74 9.41 12.10
N ALA A 143 -1.18 10.50 11.57
CA ALA A 143 -1.92 11.36 10.63
C ALA A 143 -1.89 10.81 9.20
N LEU A 144 -1.03 9.84 8.94
CA LEU A 144 -0.78 9.27 7.62
C LEU A 144 -1.52 7.92 7.45
N LEU A 145 -2.65 7.72 8.12
CA LEU A 145 -3.36 6.44 8.16
C LEU A 145 -3.93 6.08 6.77
N ASP A 146 -3.72 4.86 6.28
CA ASP A 146 -4.34 4.38 5.02
C ASP A 146 -5.63 3.59 5.29
N TYR A 147 -5.65 2.79 6.35
CA TYR A 147 -6.79 2.02 6.87
C TYR A 147 -6.60 1.80 8.37
N ARG A 148 -7.59 1.22 9.07
CA ARG A 148 -7.48 0.97 10.51
C ARG A 148 -6.63 -0.27 10.77
N TYR A 149 -5.75 -0.22 11.76
CA TYR A 149 -4.79 -1.28 12.10
C TYR A 149 -4.94 -1.79 13.55
N ASP A 150 -6.00 -1.39 14.24
CA ASP A 150 -6.20 -1.66 15.67
C ASP A 150 -6.89 -2.98 15.96
N ASP A 151 -7.40 -3.69 14.95
CA ASP A 151 -7.97 -5.03 15.12
C ASP A 151 -6.85 -6.09 15.27
N PRO A 152 -6.71 -6.74 16.45
CA PRO A 152 -5.69 -7.76 16.68
C PRO A 152 -5.93 -9.06 15.91
N VAL A 153 -7.14 -9.32 15.40
CA VAL A 153 -7.45 -10.49 14.58
C VAL A 153 -6.81 -10.34 13.20
N PHE A 154 -6.95 -9.17 12.57
CA PHE A 154 -6.51 -8.95 11.18
C PHE A 154 -5.11 -8.35 11.07
N HIS A 155 -4.65 -7.64 12.09
CA HIS A 155 -3.37 -6.92 12.05
C HIS A 155 -2.37 -7.42 13.11
N LYS A 156 -2.57 -8.60 13.70
CA LYS A 156 -1.62 -9.21 14.66
C LYS A 156 -0.17 -8.99 14.20
N ARG A 157 0.75 -8.66 15.10
CA ARG A 157 2.17 -8.60 14.74
C ARG A 157 2.72 -9.96 14.32
N LEU A 158 3.64 -9.96 13.36
CA LEU A 158 4.32 -11.18 12.89
C LEU A 158 5.31 -11.73 13.93
N SER A 159 5.92 -10.84 14.72
CA SER A 159 6.84 -11.18 15.81
C SER A 159 6.82 -10.11 16.90
N GLU A 160 7.02 -10.54 18.14
CA GLU A 160 7.21 -9.63 19.28
C GLU A 160 8.66 -9.13 19.40
N THR A 161 9.63 -9.90 18.89
CA THR A 161 11.08 -9.66 19.05
C THR A 161 11.76 -9.10 17.81
N LEU A 162 11.17 -9.29 16.64
CA LEU A 162 11.63 -8.75 15.36
C LEU A 162 10.85 -7.49 14.98
N ASN A 163 11.55 -6.50 14.44
CA ASN A 163 10.93 -5.28 13.95
C ASN A 163 10.44 -5.48 12.52
N SER A 164 9.18 -5.10 12.26
CA SER A 164 8.57 -5.22 10.94
C SER A 164 8.05 -3.88 10.42
N VAL A 165 8.13 -3.71 9.11
CA VAL A 165 7.63 -2.56 8.38
C VAL A 165 6.73 -2.99 7.23
N GLU A 166 5.58 -2.35 7.07
CA GLU A 166 4.66 -2.54 5.95
C GLU A 166 5.05 -1.63 4.79
N ILE A 167 4.92 -2.14 3.55
CA ILE A 167 5.01 -1.35 2.33
C ILE A 167 3.65 -1.03 1.72
N SER A 168 3.56 0.13 1.08
CA SER A 168 2.43 0.53 0.23
C SER A 168 2.96 1.26 -1.00
N ILE A 169 2.46 0.94 -2.19
CA ILE A 169 2.93 1.51 -3.46
C ILE A 169 1.81 1.62 -4.49
N TYR A 170 1.71 2.80 -5.11
CA TYR A 170 0.85 3.11 -6.23
C TYR A 170 1.63 4.00 -7.19
N ALA A 171 1.67 3.66 -8.47
CA ALA A 171 2.39 4.46 -9.45
C ALA A 171 1.73 4.40 -10.82
N TYR A 172 1.38 5.56 -11.36
CA TYR A 172 0.65 5.68 -12.61
C TYR A 172 1.23 6.81 -13.49
N MET A 173 1.20 6.59 -14.80
CA MET A 173 1.55 7.59 -15.80
C MET A 173 0.58 8.76 -15.74
N PRO A 174 1.06 10.01 -15.84
CA PRO A 174 0.19 11.18 -15.85
C PRO A 174 -0.77 11.18 -17.05
N GLY A 175 -1.97 11.72 -16.86
CA GLY A 175 -3.03 11.86 -17.86
C GLY A 175 -3.56 10.52 -18.39
N SER A 176 -3.34 9.43 -17.64
CA SER A 176 -3.62 8.07 -18.13
C SER A 176 -4.77 7.36 -17.41
N ARG A 177 -5.46 8.10 -16.54
CA ARG A 177 -6.64 7.62 -15.82
C ARG A 177 -7.78 7.34 -16.78
N ILE A 178 -8.64 6.41 -16.40
CA ILE A 178 -9.86 6.09 -17.16
C ILE A 178 -10.76 7.32 -17.27
N ALA A 179 -10.95 8.08 -16.19
CA ALA A 179 -11.76 9.29 -16.23
C ALA A 179 -11.18 10.35 -17.19
N ASP A 180 -9.86 10.51 -17.25
CA ASP A 180 -9.22 11.52 -18.10
C ASP A 180 -9.29 11.17 -19.59
N ILE A 181 -9.15 9.88 -19.94
CA ILE A 181 -9.14 9.42 -21.34
C ILE A 181 -10.56 9.23 -21.87
N MET A 182 -11.47 8.70 -21.06
CA MET A 182 -12.80 8.24 -21.50
C MET A 182 -13.95 9.07 -20.94
N GLY A 183 -13.72 9.90 -19.93
CA GLY A 183 -14.79 10.59 -19.19
C GLY A 183 -15.62 9.67 -18.30
N ASP A 184 -15.20 8.40 -18.10
CA ASP A 184 -16.00 7.39 -17.39
C ASP A 184 -15.53 7.20 -15.94
N THR A 185 -16.11 8.00 -15.04
CA THR A 185 -15.80 7.94 -13.61
C THR A 185 -16.37 6.70 -12.93
N GLU A 186 -17.42 6.09 -13.47
CA GLU A 186 -18.02 4.87 -12.90
C GLU A 186 -17.13 3.66 -13.19
N LEU A 187 -16.66 3.52 -14.44
CA LEU A 187 -15.69 2.49 -14.80
C LEU A 187 -14.38 2.68 -14.05
N GLU A 188 -13.89 3.93 -13.89
CA GLU A 188 -12.73 4.20 -13.06
C GLU A 188 -12.94 3.70 -11.62
N SER A 189 -14.09 4.00 -11.02
CA SER A 189 -14.44 3.52 -9.68
C SER A 189 -14.53 2.00 -9.60
N PHE A 190 -15.08 1.34 -10.63
CA PHE A 190 -15.14 -0.12 -10.69
C PHE A 190 -13.75 -0.74 -10.73
N VAL A 191 -12.86 -0.20 -11.57
CA VAL A 191 -11.49 -0.68 -11.67
C VAL A 191 -10.72 -0.43 -10.38
N ARG A 192 -10.91 0.73 -9.75
CA ARG A 192 -10.22 1.11 -8.51
C ARG A 192 -10.70 0.30 -7.30
N PHE A 193 -12.00 0.01 -7.20
CA PHE A 193 -12.61 -0.63 -6.03
C PHE A 193 -13.61 -1.75 -6.41
N PRO A 194 -13.15 -2.82 -7.08
CA PRO A 194 -14.05 -3.80 -7.68
C PRO A 194 -14.88 -4.58 -6.66
N PHE A 195 -14.38 -4.77 -5.44
CA PHE A 195 -15.11 -5.48 -4.38
C PHE A 195 -16.39 -4.76 -3.94
N ARG A 196 -16.53 -3.44 -4.19
CA ARG A 196 -17.77 -2.69 -3.88
C ARG A 196 -18.94 -3.11 -4.76
N TYR A 197 -18.66 -3.83 -5.85
CA TYR A 197 -19.62 -4.26 -6.84
C TYR A 197 -19.96 -5.76 -6.73
N VAL A 198 -19.28 -6.51 -5.85
CA VAL A 198 -19.50 -7.97 -5.70
C VAL A 198 -20.94 -8.30 -5.28
N GLY A 199 -21.56 -7.45 -4.45
CA GLY A 199 -22.98 -7.56 -4.08
C GLY A 199 -23.97 -7.01 -5.11
N LYS A 200 -23.50 -6.63 -6.30
CA LYS A 200 -24.28 -5.95 -7.34
C LYS A 200 -24.02 -6.60 -8.71
N PRO A 201 -24.56 -7.81 -8.97
CA PRO A 201 -24.17 -8.62 -10.12
C PRO A 201 -24.38 -7.92 -11.47
N ASP A 202 -25.48 -7.18 -11.65
CA ASP A 202 -25.76 -6.47 -12.90
C ASP A 202 -24.78 -5.31 -13.16
N GLU A 203 -24.46 -4.52 -12.12
CA GLU A 203 -23.46 -3.45 -12.21
C GLU A 203 -22.06 -4.04 -12.46
N PHE A 204 -21.71 -5.12 -11.76
CA PHE A 204 -20.44 -5.80 -11.95
C PHE A 204 -20.31 -6.31 -13.39
N ALA A 205 -21.31 -7.02 -13.92
CA ALA A 205 -21.31 -7.55 -15.28
C ALA A 205 -21.16 -6.43 -16.32
N LYS A 206 -21.91 -5.33 -16.18
CA LYS A 206 -21.82 -4.14 -17.05
C LYS A 206 -20.39 -3.62 -17.18
N TYR A 207 -19.71 -3.37 -16.06
CA TYR A 207 -18.34 -2.82 -16.10
C TYR A 207 -17.29 -3.88 -16.40
N PHE A 208 -17.54 -5.13 -16.01
CA PHE A 208 -16.66 -6.25 -16.32
C PHE A 208 -16.52 -6.46 -17.83
N ASP A 209 -17.62 -6.41 -18.59
CA ASP A 209 -17.59 -6.54 -20.05
C ASP A 209 -16.74 -5.46 -20.73
N ALA A 210 -16.77 -4.23 -20.18
CA ALA A 210 -15.93 -3.13 -20.65
C ALA A 210 -14.44 -3.40 -20.32
N ILE A 211 -14.13 -3.82 -19.09
CA ILE A 211 -12.73 -4.02 -18.68
C ILE A 211 -12.11 -5.30 -19.22
N TRP A 212 -12.91 -6.33 -19.52
CA TRP A 212 -12.46 -7.65 -19.99
C TRP A 212 -11.69 -7.57 -21.31
N LYS A 213 -12.07 -6.60 -22.16
CA LYS A 213 -11.41 -6.29 -23.44
C LYS A 213 -10.21 -5.35 -23.29
N SER A 214 -10.00 -4.80 -22.09
CA SER A 214 -8.90 -3.89 -21.79
C SER A 214 -7.64 -4.65 -21.33
N LYS A 215 -6.54 -3.91 -21.15
CA LYS A 215 -5.30 -4.42 -20.53
C LYS A 215 -5.19 -4.08 -19.04
N ARG A 216 -6.25 -3.56 -18.41
CA ARG A 216 -6.24 -3.10 -17.01
C ARG A 216 -6.48 -4.27 -16.06
N ALA A 217 -5.59 -4.47 -15.10
CA ALA A 217 -5.86 -5.32 -13.95
C ALA A 217 -6.73 -4.56 -12.91
N PRO A 218 -7.41 -5.26 -11.99
CA PRO A 218 -8.08 -4.59 -10.87
C PRO A 218 -7.09 -3.71 -10.08
N GLY A 219 -7.54 -2.56 -9.60
CA GLY A 219 -6.71 -1.53 -8.98
C GLY A 219 -5.89 -0.67 -9.96
N GLN A 220 -5.84 -1.01 -11.26
CA GLN A 220 -5.10 -0.24 -12.28
C GLN A 220 -6.02 0.73 -13.04
N TYR A 221 -6.57 1.70 -12.33
CA TYR A 221 -7.44 2.74 -12.92
C TYR A 221 -6.68 3.75 -13.81
N ALA A 222 -5.35 3.67 -13.85
CA ALA A 222 -4.45 4.42 -14.72
C ALA A 222 -3.27 3.53 -15.19
N VAL A 223 -2.49 3.96 -16.20
CA VAL A 223 -1.39 3.15 -16.77
C VAL A 223 -0.27 3.07 -15.76
N PRO A 224 0.20 1.88 -15.35
CA PRO A 224 1.29 1.80 -14.38
C PRO A 224 2.58 2.40 -14.96
N ILE A 225 3.39 3.04 -14.11
CA ILE A 225 4.74 3.45 -14.50
C ILE A 225 5.59 2.17 -14.66
N PRO A 226 6.14 1.87 -15.86
CA PRO A 226 6.65 0.53 -16.18
C PRO A 226 7.78 0.02 -15.29
N ASP A 227 8.71 0.89 -14.89
CA ASP A 227 9.93 0.50 -14.17
C ASP A 227 9.75 0.42 -12.65
N VAL A 228 8.59 0.82 -12.11
CA VAL A 228 8.34 0.80 -10.66
C VAL A 228 8.30 -0.63 -10.14
N SER A 229 7.64 -1.55 -10.84
CA SER A 229 7.52 -2.94 -10.40
C SER A 229 8.86 -3.68 -10.34
N ASP A 230 9.86 -3.21 -11.08
CA ASP A 230 11.12 -3.92 -11.26
C ASP A 230 12.12 -3.64 -10.12
N SER A 231 12.03 -2.48 -9.48
CA SER A 231 13.03 -2.05 -8.48
C SER A 231 12.48 -1.65 -7.11
N VAL A 232 11.20 -1.29 -7.00
CA VAL A 232 10.71 -0.60 -5.79
C VAL A 232 10.73 -1.48 -4.53
N LEU A 233 10.49 -2.79 -4.66
CA LEU A 233 10.51 -3.71 -3.50
C LEU A 233 11.90 -3.85 -2.89
N GLU A 234 12.94 -3.85 -3.74
CA GLU A 234 14.33 -3.87 -3.28
C GLU A 234 14.71 -2.53 -2.63
N GLY A 235 14.23 -1.42 -3.20
CA GLY A 235 14.39 -0.09 -2.62
C GLY A 235 13.78 0.01 -1.22
N PHE A 236 12.57 -0.50 -1.02
CA PHE A 236 11.93 -0.57 0.30
C PHE A 236 12.75 -1.41 1.28
N ALA A 237 13.18 -2.61 0.88
CA ALA A 237 13.97 -3.50 1.73
C ALA A 237 15.32 -2.86 2.13
N ALA A 238 15.98 -2.16 1.22
CA ALA A 238 17.25 -1.48 1.49
C ALA A 238 17.09 -0.34 2.50
N ILE A 239 16.03 0.48 2.38
CA ILE A 239 15.73 1.54 3.36
C ILE A 239 15.38 0.93 4.72
N ALA A 240 14.49 -0.06 4.74
CA ALA A 240 14.08 -0.74 5.96
C ALA A 240 15.27 -1.35 6.72
N ALA A 241 16.16 -2.05 6.00
CA ALA A 241 17.36 -2.64 6.58
C ALA A 241 18.31 -1.57 7.15
N LYS A 242 18.52 -0.45 6.43
CA LYS A 242 19.32 0.69 6.93
C LYS A 242 18.72 1.29 8.20
N CYS A 243 17.40 1.28 8.32
CA CYS A 243 16.65 1.74 9.50
C CYS A 243 16.56 0.70 10.64
N GLY A 244 17.20 -0.47 10.51
CA GLY A 244 17.28 -1.48 11.57
C GLY A 244 16.08 -2.42 11.67
N TYR A 245 15.30 -2.58 10.59
CA TYR A 245 14.20 -3.56 10.54
C TYR A 245 14.69 -4.95 10.14
N ASP A 246 13.97 -5.96 10.61
CA ASP A 246 14.27 -7.37 10.39
C ASP A 246 13.38 -8.00 9.32
N LEU A 247 12.14 -7.52 9.25
CA LEU A 247 11.08 -8.03 8.40
C LEU A 247 10.49 -6.87 7.58
N ILE A 248 10.14 -7.17 6.33
CA ILE A 248 9.34 -6.30 5.47
C ILE A 248 8.07 -7.05 5.09
N GLU A 249 6.93 -6.40 5.19
CA GLU A 249 5.60 -6.98 5.00
C GLU A 249 4.80 -6.22 3.94
N ALA A 250 3.92 -6.93 3.25
CA ALA A 250 3.06 -6.39 2.21
C ALA A 250 1.65 -6.97 2.33
N ALA A 251 0.64 -6.14 2.05
CA ALA A 251 -0.76 -6.53 2.01
C ALA A 251 -1.33 -6.45 0.57
N PRO A 252 -0.98 -7.38 -0.33
CA PRO A 252 -1.36 -7.29 -1.74
C PRO A 252 -2.89 -7.40 -1.91
N SER A 253 -3.47 -6.33 -2.45
CA SER A 253 -4.92 -6.19 -2.67
C SER A 253 -5.50 -7.14 -3.71
N HIS A 254 -4.68 -7.63 -4.65
CA HIS A 254 -5.14 -8.41 -5.80
C HIS A 254 -4.18 -9.54 -6.17
N TYR A 255 -4.69 -10.56 -6.86
CA TYR A 255 -3.93 -11.77 -7.26
C TYR A 255 -2.63 -11.44 -8.00
N HIS A 256 -2.66 -10.55 -8.99
CA HIS A 256 -1.45 -10.20 -9.75
C HIS A 256 -0.39 -9.46 -8.90
N VAL A 257 -0.81 -8.64 -7.93
CA VAL A 257 0.09 -7.96 -6.98
C VAL A 257 0.71 -8.99 -6.05
N CYS A 258 -0.09 -9.94 -5.54
CA CYS A 258 0.42 -11.02 -4.70
C CYS A 258 1.46 -11.87 -5.44
N ARG A 259 1.20 -12.24 -6.71
CA ARG A 259 2.20 -12.94 -7.53
C ARG A 259 3.50 -12.15 -7.70
N TRP A 260 3.39 -10.84 -7.92
CA TRP A 260 4.54 -9.96 -8.06
C TRP A 260 5.34 -9.89 -6.75
N VAL A 261 4.69 -9.74 -5.60
CA VAL A 261 5.37 -9.72 -4.31
C VAL A 261 6.03 -11.08 -4.01
N LEU A 262 5.33 -12.19 -4.25
CA LEU A 262 5.88 -13.54 -4.09
C LEU A 262 7.11 -13.79 -4.99
N SER A 263 7.13 -13.27 -6.22
CA SER A 263 8.30 -13.42 -7.12
C SER A 263 9.55 -12.68 -6.61
N HIS A 264 9.42 -11.83 -5.60
CA HIS A 264 10.52 -11.11 -4.95
C HIS A 264 10.93 -11.73 -3.61
N GLY A 265 10.57 -12.99 -3.38
CA GLY A 265 11.03 -13.79 -2.23
C GLY A 265 10.24 -13.52 -0.95
N TYR A 266 9.01 -13.05 -1.06
CA TYR A 266 8.08 -12.98 0.06
C TYR A 266 7.39 -14.33 0.24
N SER A 267 6.97 -14.60 1.47
CA SER A 267 6.23 -15.79 1.88
C SER A 267 4.87 -15.40 2.46
N PHE A 268 3.89 -16.29 2.31
CA PHE A 268 2.62 -16.16 3.02
C PHE A 268 2.85 -16.21 4.51
N ARG A 269 2.22 -15.29 5.24
CA ARG A 269 2.15 -15.37 6.69
C ARG A 269 1.27 -16.53 7.14
N TYR A 270 0.06 -16.62 6.61
CA TYR A 270 -0.92 -17.61 7.03
C TYR A 270 -1.01 -18.77 6.02
N PRO A 271 -0.92 -20.03 6.46
CA PRO A 271 -1.11 -21.19 5.59
C PRO A 271 -2.47 -21.18 4.86
N SER A 272 -3.53 -20.72 5.52
CA SER A 272 -4.87 -20.63 4.91
C SER A 272 -4.92 -19.69 3.69
N ASP A 273 -4.19 -18.58 3.73
CA ASP A 273 -4.14 -17.65 2.59
C ASP A 273 -3.30 -18.23 1.44
N LYS A 274 -2.25 -18.99 1.77
CA LYS A 274 -1.47 -19.75 0.79
C LYS A 274 -2.36 -20.79 0.09
N ASP A 275 -3.13 -21.57 0.85
CA ASP A 275 -4.02 -22.59 0.30
C ASP A 275 -5.08 -21.98 -0.63
N ILE A 276 -5.66 -20.83 -0.25
CA ILE A 276 -6.58 -20.09 -1.12
C ILE A 276 -5.90 -19.64 -2.41
N PHE A 277 -4.71 -19.07 -2.33
CA PHE A 277 -3.94 -18.62 -3.49
C PHE A 277 -3.59 -19.78 -4.43
N GLU A 278 -3.20 -20.93 -3.88
CA GLU A 278 -2.90 -22.14 -4.66
C GLU A 278 -4.14 -22.70 -5.35
N ARG A 279 -5.29 -22.76 -4.66
CA ARG A 279 -6.57 -23.17 -5.25
C ARG A 279 -7.00 -22.23 -6.39
N LEU A 280 -6.87 -20.92 -6.22
CA LEU A 280 -7.13 -19.95 -7.28
C LEU A 280 -6.19 -20.16 -8.47
N SER A 281 -4.90 -20.38 -8.22
CA SER A 281 -3.90 -20.64 -9.27
C SER A 281 -4.17 -21.94 -10.03
N GLN A 282 -4.58 -23.00 -9.34
CA GLN A 282 -5.02 -24.26 -9.96
C GLN A 282 -6.29 -24.07 -10.78
N GLY A 283 -7.26 -23.30 -10.29
CA GLY A 283 -8.47 -22.96 -11.02
C GLY A 283 -8.19 -22.22 -12.32
N LEU A 284 -7.30 -21.21 -12.29
CA LEU A 284 -6.88 -20.48 -13.49
C LEU A 284 -6.19 -21.39 -14.51
N GLU A 285 -5.38 -22.34 -14.05
CA GLU A 285 -4.73 -23.33 -14.90
C GLU A 285 -5.73 -24.33 -15.50
N ALA A 286 -6.76 -24.73 -14.75
CA ALA A 286 -7.85 -25.55 -15.26
C ALA A 286 -8.66 -24.83 -16.36
N ILE A 287 -8.99 -23.54 -16.15
CA ILE A 287 -9.65 -22.70 -17.15
C ILE A 287 -8.81 -22.62 -18.44
N ARG A 288 -7.49 -22.43 -18.31
CA ARG A 288 -6.56 -22.44 -19.44
C ARG A 288 -6.58 -23.78 -20.18
N LYS A 289 -6.51 -24.91 -19.47
CA LYS A 289 -6.56 -26.26 -20.05
C LYS A 289 -7.89 -26.58 -20.72
N ALA A 290 -8.99 -25.99 -20.26
CA ALA A 290 -10.31 -26.10 -20.86
C ALA A 290 -10.47 -25.27 -22.16
N GLY A 291 -9.42 -24.60 -22.64
CA GLY A 291 -9.43 -23.84 -23.90
C GLY A 291 -9.74 -22.36 -23.73
N HIS A 292 -9.72 -21.83 -22.51
CA HIS A 292 -9.96 -20.41 -22.21
C HIS A 292 -8.68 -19.73 -21.71
N PRO A 293 -7.67 -19.47 -22.56
CA PRO A 293 -6.45 -18.80 -22.13
C PRO A 293 -6.74 -17.37 -21.67
N LEU A 294 -6.25 -17.02 -20.48
CA LEU A 294 -6.43 -15.70 -19.87
C LEU A 294 -5.11 -14.92 -19.82
N THR A 295 -5.16 -13.63 -20.14
CA THR A 295 -4.05 -12.70 -19.87
C THR A 295 -3.85 -12.52 -18.36
N ARG A 296 -2.69 -11.99 -17.93
CA ARG A 296 -2.42 -11.73 -16.50
C ARG A 296 -3.47 -10.83 -15.85
N ALA A 297 -3.95 -9.80 -16.57
CA ALA A 297 -4.99 -8.91 -16.08
C ALA A 297 -6.32 -9.66 -15.89
N GLN A 298 -6.73 -10.44 -16.89
CA GLN A 298 -7.94 -11.25 -16.85
C GLN A 298 -7.90 -12.31 -15.74
N GLN A 299 -6.76 -12.96 -15.51
CA GLN A 299 -6.59 -13.90 -14.39
C GLN A 299 -6.92 -13.22 -13.05
N SER A 300 -6.40 -12.02 -12.82
CA SER A 300 -6.66 -11.28 -11.59
C SER A 300 -8.13 -10.87 -11.44
N TRP A 301 -8.80 -10.53 -12.55
CA TRP A 301 -10.23 -10.23 -12.57
C TRP A 301 -11.09 -11.46 -12.26
N VAL A 302 -10.75 -12.63 -12.83
CA VAL A 302 -11.44 -13.89 -12.55
C VAL A 302 -11.32 -14.26 -11.07
N CYS A 303 -10.18 -14.01 -10.41
CA CYS A 303 -10.04 -14.25 -8.97
C CYS A 303 -10.99 -13.38 -8.13
N ILE A 304 -11.26 -12.13 -8.52
CA ILE A 304 -12.22 -11.26 -7.84
C ILE A 304 -13.65 -11.74 -8.07
N MET A 305 -13.95 -12.15 -9.30
CA MET A 305 -15.27 -12.67 -9.67
C MET A 305 -15.69 -13.88 -8.83
N GLN A 306 -14.74 -14.67 -8.29
CA GLN A 306 -15.07 -15.78 -7.40
C GLN A 306 -15.72 -15.36 -6.07
N SER A 307 -15.66 -14.08 -5.72
CA SER A 307 -16.37 -13.54 -4.55
C SER A 307 -17.87 -13.26 -4.82
N MET A 308 -18.32 -13.31 -6.07
CA MET A 308 -19.74 -13.15 -6.44
C MET A 308 -20.56 -14.41 -6.09
N SER A 309 -21.90 -14.30 -6.14
CA SER A 309 -22.76 -15.48 -6.03
C SER A 309 -22.48 -16.45 -7.20
N PRO A 310 -22.47 -17.78 -6.96
CA PRO A 310 -22.11 -18.76 -7.99
C PRO A 310 -22.91 -18.64 -9.29
N GLU A 311 -24.18 -18.22 -9.21
CA GLU A 311 -25.10 -18.05 -10.33
C GLU A 311 -24.74 -16.85 -11.22
N ALA A 312 -24.02 -15.86 -10.68
CA ALA A 312 -23.58 -14.67 -11.39
C ALA A 312 -22.22 -14.84 -12.08
N ILE A 313 -21.53 -15.96 -11.85
CA ILE A 313 -20.22 -16.25 -12.44
C ILE A 313 -20.44 -17.07 -13.73
N PRO A 314 -19.90 -16.66 -14.89
CA PRO A 314 -19.93 -17.47 -16.10
C PRO A 314 -19.37 -18.87 -15.84
N ALA A 315 -20.09 -19.91 -16.26
CA ALA A 315 -19.76 -21.30 -15.92
C ALA A 315 -18.32 -21.71 -16.27
N HIS A 316 -17.78 -21.19 -17.37
CA HIS A 316 -16.40 -21.47 -17.82
C HIS A 316 -15.31 -20.75 -16.99
N LEU A 317 -15.69 -19.81 -16.11
CA LEU A 317 -14.80 -19.06 -15.22
C LEU A 317 -15.01 -19.39 -13.73
N ASN A 318 -16.03 -20.19 -13.40
CA ASN A 318 -16.36 -20.53 -12.02
C ASN A 318 -15.42 -21.62 -11.49
N MET A 319 -14.74 -21.35 -10.36
CA MET A 319 -13.78 -22.24 -9.72
C MET A 319 -14.37 -23.05 -8.56
N GLY A 320 -15.66 -22.88 -8.25
CA GLY A 320 -16.35 -23.72 -7.26
C GLY A 320 -15.91 -23.51 -5.81
N GLY A 321 -15.59 -22.28 -5.42
CA GLY A 321 -15.51 -21.90 -4.00
C GLY A 321 -14.24 -21.21 -3.45
N PRO A 322 -13.07 -21.12 -4.12
CA PRO A 322 -11.99 -20.29 -3.57
C PRO A 322 -12.31 -18.80 -3.75
N GLN A 323 -12.27 -18.03 -2.67
CA GLN A 323 -12.51 -16.58 -2.68
C GLN A 323 -11.23 -15.82 -2.34
N TRP A 324 -10.98 -14.71 -3.03
CA TRP A 324 -9.83 -13.87 -2.73
C TRP A 324 -9.92 -13.32 -1.28
N PRO A 325 -8.86 -13.40 -0.46
CA PRO A 325 -8.96 -13.18 0.98
C PRO A 325 -8.85 -11.70 1.42
N GLN A 326 -8.57 -10.75 0.53
CA GLN A 326 -8.45 -9.31 0.86
C GLN A 326 -9.31 -8.46 -0.08
N ASP A 327 -10.39 -7.87 0.44
CA ASP A 327 -11.36 -7.10 -0.34
C ASP A 327 -11.12 -5.58 -0.34
N ASN A 328 -10.20 -5.07 0.48
CA ASN A 328 -9.94 -3.64 0.70
C ASN A 328 -11.20 -2.84 1.09
N ILE A 329 -12.18 -3.53 1.68
CA ILE A 329 -13.42 -2.94 2.23
C ILE A 329 -13.49 -3.26 3.73
N SER A 330 -13.22 -4.52 4.08
CA SER A 330 -13.08 -4.97 5.45
C SER A 330 -11.65 -4.77 5.96
N ASP A 331 -11.45 -4.95 7.26
CA ASP A 331 -10.12 -4.92 7.90
C ASP A 331 -9.28 -6.17 7.56
N ARG A 332 -9.85 -7.16 6.85
CA ARG A 332 -9.13 -8.39 6.48
C ARG A 332 -8.04 -8.10 5.45
N CYS A 333 -6.79 -8.36 5.83
CA CYS A 333 -5.63 -8.29 4.95
C CYS A 333 -5.02 -9.68 4.70
N LEU A 334 -4.54 -9.92 3.48
CA LEU A 334 -3.63 -11.00 3.17
C LEU A 334 -2.23 -10.49 3.47
N TRP A 335 -1.53 -11.08 4.42
CA TRP A 335 -0.17 -10.65 4.78
C TRP A 335 0.89 -11.54 4.13
N LEU A 336 1.83 -10.91 3.43
CA LEU A 336 3.08 -11.50 2.99
C LEU A 336 4.25 -10.88 3.75
N TYR A 337 5.32 -11.63 3.94
CA TYR A 337 6.52 -11.16 4.63
C TYR A 337 7.81 -11.63 3.97
N LYS A 338 8.90 -10.90 4.18
CA LYS A 338 10.25 -11.27 3.77
C LYS A 338 11.26 -10.90 4.86
N PRO A 339 12.13 -11.84 5.29
CA PRO A 339 13.30 -11.52 6.11
C PRO A 339 14.29 -10.62 5.35
N ILE A 340 14.75 -9.55 6.00
CA ILE A 340 15.74 -8.59 5.45
C ILE A 340 16.97 -8.41 6.33
N SER A 341 16.95 -8.90 7.58
CA SER A 341 18.13 -8.96 8.44
C SER A 341 18.64 -10.39 8.58
N LYS A 342 19.93 -10.54 8.88
CA LYS A 342 20.54 -11.84 9.20
C LYS A 342 19.79 -12.57 10.33
N ARG A 343 19.39 -11.82 11.36
CA ARG A 343 18.64 -12.32 12.51
C ARG A 343 17.30 -12.94 12.13
N ALA A 344 16.58 -12.35 11.18
CA ALA A 344 15.32 -12.92 10.69
C ALA A 344 15.56 -14.10 9.74
N SER A 345 16.59 -14.05 8.90
CA SER A 345 16.89 -15.10 7.93
C SER A 345 17.35 -16.42 8.59
N GLU A 346 17.99 -16.35 9.76
CA GLU A 346 18.56 -17.50 10.48
C GLU A 346 17.59 -18.07 11.54
N GLY A 347 16.38 -18.46 11.13
CA GLY A 347 15.48 -19.27 11.98
C GLY A 347 14.16 -18.64 12.39
N PHE A 348 13.70 -17.57 11.74
CA PHE A 348 12.35 -17.06 11.95
C PHE A 348 11.30 -17.97 11.28
N GLU A 349 10.40 -18.53 12.08
CA GLU A 349 9.17 -19.16 11.61
C GLU A 349 7.95 -18.34 12.13
N PRO A 350 7.01 -17.95 11.25
CA PRO A 350 5.78 -17.27 11.66
C PRO A 350 5.01 -18.06 12.72
N ASP A 351 4.48 -17.36 13.72
CA ASP A 351 3.59 -17.92 14.76
C ASP A 351 4.19 -19.06 15.62
N LYS A 352 5.50 -19.30 15.59
CA LYS A 352 6.26 -20.15 16.55
C LYS A 352 6.83 -19.37 17.76
N ALA A 353 6.40 -18.12 17.97
CA ALA A 353 6.82 -17.28 19.10
C ALA A 353 5.86 -17.40 20.28
#